data_AF-A0A354M3J6-F1
#
_entry.id   AF-A0A354M3J6-F1
#
_cell.length_a   1.000
_cell.length_b   1.000
_cell.length_c   1.000
_cell.angle_alpha   90.00
_cell.angle_beta   90.00
_cell.angle_gamma   90.00
#
_symmetry.space_group_name_H-M   'P 1'
#
loop_
_entity.id
_entity.type
_entity.pdbx_description
1 polymer ?
#
loop_
_entity_poly.entity_id
_entity_poly.type
_entity_poly.pdbx_seq_one_letter_code
_entity_poly.pdbx_strand_id
1 'polypeptide(L)' 'LRAVTSTDAMTADWAKLPYDFLAKISNEIINKVKGVNRVVYDISSKPPATIEWE' A
#
# COMPACT_ATOMS: atom_id res chain seq x y z
N LEU A 1 3.49 -2.15 -0.63
CA LEU A 1 2.40 -1.97 0.35
C LEU A 1 1.11 -1.71 -0.41
N ARG A 2 0.03 -2.41 -0.06
CA ARG A 2 -1.32 -2.19 -0.60
C ARG A 2 -2.28 -2.15 0.58
N ALA A 3 -3.06 -1.08 0.69
CA ALA A 3 -4.08 -0.92 1.72
C ALA A 3 -5.23 -0.14 1.09
N VAL A 4 -6.45 -0.65 1.25
CA VAL A 4 -7.65 -0.12 0.61
C VAL A 4 -8.76 0.08 1.64
N THR A 5 -9.64 1.03 1.37
CA THR A 5 -10.90 1.25 2.10
C THR A 5 -12.03 0.92 1.14
N SER A 6 -12.91 0.02 1.54
CA SER A 6 -13.96 -0.54 0.67
C SER A 6 -15.29 -0.44 1.41
N THR A 7 -16.29 0.17 0.78
CA THR A 7 -17.68 0.19 1.30
C THR A 7 -18.53 -0.94 0.72
N ASP A 8 -18.11 -1.48 -0.43
CA ASP A 8 -18.76 -2.60 -1.11
C ASP A 8 -17.71 -3.46 -1.84
N ALA A 9 -18.16 -4.49 -2.56
CA ALA A 9 -17.30 -5.41 -3.29
C ALA A 9 -16.78 -4.84 -4.64
N MET A 10 -17.32 -3.70 -5.09
CA MET A 10 -17.13 -3.18 -6.46
C MET A 10 -16.16 -2.00 -6.51
N THR A 11 -16.08 -1.20 -5.44
CA THR A 11 -15.25 0.01 -5.38
C THR A 11 -14.35 0.00 -4.15
N ALA A 12 -13.10 0.43 -4.35
CA ALA A 12 -12.15 0.57 -3.25
C ALA A 12 -11.18 1.71 -3.53
N ASP A 13 -11.03 2.61 -2.57
CA ASP A 13 -10.00 3.65 -2.62
C ASP A 13 -8.76 3.19 -1.86
N TRP A 14 -7.60 3.61 -2.33
CA TRP A 14 -6.37 3.43 -1.56
C TRP A 14 -6.47 4.21 -0.25
N ALA A 15 -5.99 3.61 0.84
CA ALA A 15 -6.09 4.20 2.17
C ALA A 15 -5.12 5.38 2.34
N LYS A 16 -5.62 6.55 2.76
CA LYS A 16 -4.78 7.72 3.05
C LYS A 16 -4.06 7.58 4.39
N LEU A 17 -3.09 6.67 4.43
CA LEU A 17 -2.26 6.43 5.62
C LEU A 17 -1.38 7.65 5.91
N PRO A 18 -1.18 8.04 7.19
CA PRO A 18 -0.30 9.15 7.55
C PRO A 18 1.12 8.95 7.01
N TYR A 19 1.74 10.02 6.50
CA TYR A 19 3.09 9.94 5.93
C TYR A 19 4.15 9.47 6.95
N ASP A 20 4.03 9.88 8.21
CA ASP A 20 4.94 9.43 9.28
C ASP A 20 4.85 7.92 9.51
N PHE A 21 3.65 7.36 9.38
CA PHE A 21 3.45 5.91 9.45
C PHE A 21 4.11 5.20 8.26
N LEU A 22 3.92 5.72 7.04
CA LEU A 22 4.54 5.16 5.84
C LEU A 22 6.07 5.22 5.92
N ALA A 23 6.65 6.32 6.41
CA ALA A 23 8.08 6.47 6.62
C ALA A 23 8.64 5.48 7.66
N LYS A 24 7.91 5.28 8.77
CA LYS A 24 8.28 4.27 9.77
C LYS A 24 8.29 2.87 9.15
N ILE A 25 7.23 2.48 8.45
CA ILE A 25 7.13 1.14 7.87
C ILE A 25 8.17 0.90 6.77
N SER A 26 8.43 1.89 5.90
CA SER A 26 9.46 1.75 4.86
C SER A 26 10.85 1.53 5.48
N ASN A 27 11.18 2.28 6.53
CA ASN A 27 12.45 2.14 7.25
C ASN A 27 12.55 0.78 7.94
N GLU A 28 11.49 0.30 8.57
CA GLU A 28 11.50 -1.00 9.23
C GLU A 28 11.70 -2.16 8.23
N ILE A 29 10.99 -2.13 7.08
CA ILE A 29 11.12 -3.17 6.06
C ILE A 29 12.54 -3.23 5.50
N ILE A 30 13.09 -2.10 5.07
CA ILE A 30 14.43 -2.04 4.46
C ILE A 30 15.51 -2.53 5.43
N ASN A 31 15.41 -2.18 6.71
CA ASN A 31 16.42 -2.55 7.70
C ASN A 31 16.29 -3.99 8.21
N LYS A 32 15.07 -4.56 8.25
CA LYS A 32 14.82 -5.91 8.80
C LYS A 32 14.82 -7.00 7.74
N VAL A 33 14.46 -6.69 6.48
CA VAL A 33 14.30 -7.68 5.42
C VAL A 33 15.48 -7.61 4.44
N LYS A 34 16.43 -8.53 4.61
CA LYS A 34 17.59 -8.65 3.71
C LYS A 34 17.12 -8.88 2.28
N GLY A 35 17.71 -8.16 1.33
CA GLY A 35 17.38 -8.25 -0.09
C GLY A 35 16.26 -7.33 -0.56
N VAL A 36 15.56 -6.63 0.34
CA VAL A 36 14.58 -5.60 -0.02
C VAL A 36 15.23 -4.21 0.06
N ASN A 37 15.33 -3.52 -1.08
CA ASN A 37 15.96 -2.19 -1.17
C ASN A 37 14.96 -1.06 -1.49
N ARG A 38 13.70 -1.40 -1.75
CA ARG A 38 12.66 -0.45 -2.15
C ARG A 38 11.32 -0.88 -1.60
N VAL A 39 10.58 0.09 -1.06
CA VAL A 39 9.20 -0.07 -0.64
C VAL A 39 8.38 0.95 -1.39
N VAL A 40 7.29 0.50 -2.04
CA VAL A 40 6.31 1.36 -2.71
C VAL A 40 4.95 1.20 -2.06
N TYR A 41 4.13 2.24 -2.10
CA TYR A 41 2.72 2.20 -1.69
C TYR A 41 1.83 2.41 -2.91
N ASP A 42 0.90 1.48 -3.14
CA ASP A 42 -0.01 1.55 -4.28
C ASP A 42 -1.18 2.50 -4.01
N ILE A 43 -1.23 3.57 -4.79
CA ILE A 43 -2.20 4.66 -4.71
C ILE A 43 -3.26 4.60 -5.83
N SER A 44 -3.47 3.42 -6.43
CA SER A 44 -4.46 3.22 -7.49
C SER A 44 -5.81 2.78 -6.91
N SER A 45 -6.91 3.46 -7.25
CA SER A 45 -8.26 3.04 -6.85
C SER A 45 -8.81 1.93 -7.75
N LYS A 46 -9.71 1.11 -7.18
CA LYS A 46 -10.56 0.17 -7.92
C LYS A 46 -11.93 0.82 -8.16
N PRO A 47 -12.41 0.93 -9.40
CA PRO A 47 -11.69 0.82 -10.69
C PRO A 47 -10.79 2.05 -10.98
N PRO A 48 -9.80 1.96 -11.91
CA PRO A 48 -9.59 0.91 -12.92
C PRO A 48 -8.70 -0.25 -12.48
N ALA A 49 -8.03 -0.15 -11.33
CA ALA A 49 -7.14 -1.20 -10.85
C ALA A 49 -7.92 -2.34 -10.16
N THR A 50 -7.25 -3.46 -9.94
CA THR A 50 -7.67 -4.51 -9.01
C THR A 50 -7.12 -4.26 -7.60
N ILE A 51 -7.61 -5.00 -6.60
CA ILE A 51 -7.05 -4.93 -5.24
C ILE A 51 -5.69 -5.64 -5.23
N GLU A 52 -5.66 -6.86 -5.75
CA GLU A 52 -4.45 -7.66 -5.95
C GLU A 52 -3.69 -7.23 -7.22
N TRP A 53 -2.43 -7.64 -7.32
CA TRP A 53 -1.52 -7.30 -8.41
C TRP A 53 -1.43 -8.40 -9.51
N GLU A 54 -2.18 -9.48 -9.39
CA GLU A 54 -2.24 -10.62 -10.33
C GLU A 54 -3.69 -10.97 -10.69
#